data_AF-M5BVB8-F1
#
_entry.id   AF-M5BVB8-F1
#
_cell.length_a   1.000
_cell.length_b   1.000
_cell.length_c   1.000
_cell.angle_alpha   90.00
_cell.angle_beta   90.00
_cell.angle_gamma   90.00
#
_symmetry.space_group_name_H-M   'P 1'
#
loop_
_entity.id
_entity.type
_entity.pdbx_description
1 polymer ?
#
loop_
_entity_poly.entity_id
_entity_poly.type
_entity_poly.pdbx_seq_one_letter_code
_entity_poly.pdbx_strand_id
1 'polypeptide(L)'
;MKFTSALILAIGLGVASATPVVEKRASTSDKANLGYATLSGGTTGGGSASAVTVTSLAALKSAVSGNSAKVVIVSGTITGNEVVKVGSNTSILGKSGATLTGVGLRVIDVSNVIIRNLKINKVLAGADS
;
A
#
# COMPACT_ATOMS: atom_id res chain seq x y z
N MET A 1 -39.74 -33.19 58.85
CA MET A 1 -40.05 -31.82 58.40
C MET A 1 -39.21 -31.52 57.17
N LYS A 2 -39.91 -31.25 56.04
CA LYS A 2 -39.53 -30.48 54.83
C LYS A 2 -38.10 -30.67 54.25
N PHE A 3 -38.02 -31.38 53.14
CA PHE A 3 -36.90 -31.37 52.19
C PHE A 3 -36.98 -30.12 51.31
N THR A 4 -35.93 -29.32 51.25
CA THR A 4 -35.76 -28.28 50.21
C THR A 4 -34.28 -28.00 49.99
N SER A 5 -33.74 -28.43 48.85
CA SER A 5 -32.53 -27.85 48.25
C SER A 5 -32.84 -27.58 46.78
N ALA A 6 -32.95 -26.30 46.42
CA ALA A 6 -33.19 -25.83 45.07
C ALA A 6 -31.85 -25.75 44.32
N LEU A 7 -31.78 -26.38 43.15
CA LEU A 7 -30.69 -26.25 42.18
C LEU A 7 -31.00 -25.06 41.27
N ILE A 8 -30.21 -23.99 41.35
CA ILE A 8 -30.31 -22.85 40.42
C ILE A 8 -29.27 -23.05 39.32
N LEU A 9 -29.73 -23.34 38.10
CA LEU A 9 -28.90 -23.40 36.90
C LEU A 9 -28.93 -22.04 36.19
N ALA A 10 -27.86 -21.25 36.32
CA ALA A 10 -27.70 -20.00 35.59
C ALA A 10 -27.12 -20.28 34.19
N ILE A 11 -27.92 -20.16 33.15
CA ILE A 11 -27.48 -20.22 31.75
C ILE A 11 -27.04 -18.81 31.35
N GLY A 12 -25.73 -18.54 31.35
CA GLY A 12 -25.16 -17.32 30.83
C GLY A 12 -25.12 -17.35 29.30
N LEU A 13 -25.95 -16.53 28.64
CA LEU A 13 -25.82 -16.22 27.22
C LEU A 13 -24.65 -15.26 27.02
N GLY A 14 -23.46 -15.81 26.75
CA GLY A 14 -22.31 -15.02 26.32
C GLY A 14 -22.53 -14.50 24.90
N VAL A 15 -22.79 -13.20 24.75
CA VAL A 15 -22.76 -12.54 23.43
C VAL A 15 -21.30 -12.37 23.01
N ALA A 16 -20.83 -13.22 22.10
CA ALA A 16 -19.54 -13.02 21.44
C ALA A 16 -19.69 -11.81 20.50
N SER A 17 -19.23 -10.63 20.95
CA SER A 17 -19.11 -9.46 20.09
C SER A 17 -17.81 -9.60 19.30
N ALA A 18 -17.92 -10.04 18.04
CA ALA A 18 -16.82 -9.94 17.09
C ALA A 18 -16.56 -8.46 16.85
N THR A 19 -15.54 -7.89 17.49
CA THR A 19 -15.02 -6.59 17.07
C THR A 19 -14.36 -6.80 15.72
N PRO A 20 -14.87 -6.22 14.61
CA PRO A 20 -14.10 -6.24 13.38
C PRO A 20 -12.80 -5.52 13.70
N VAL A 21 -11.68 -6.21 13.59
CA VAL A 21 -10.37 -5.56 13.57
C VAL A 21 -10.39 -4.67 12.34
N VAL A 22 -10.75 -3.40 12.53
CA VAL A 22 -10.66 -2.39 11.49
C VAL A 22 -9.17 -2.14 11.32
N GLU A 23 -8.52 -2.99 10.52
CA GLU A 23 -7.14 -2.78 10.11
C GLU A 23 -7.03 -1.36 9.57
N LYS A 24 -6.10 -0.58 10.14
CA LYS A 24 -5.88 0.80 9.74
C LYS A 24 -5.64 0.80 8.23
N ARG A 25 -6.53 1.45 7.47
CA ARG A 25 -6.31 1.65 6.05
C ARG A 25 -5.01 2.40 5.88
N ALA A 26 -4.17 1.85 5.03
CA ALA A 26 -2.85 2.39 4.74
C ALA A 26 -2.95 3.89 4.36
N SER A 27 -2.30 4.77 5.12
CA SER A 27 -2.26 6.22 4.87
C SER A 27 -1.24 6.54 3.79
N THR A 28 -1.40 7.67 3.11
CA THR A 28 -0.44 8.16 2.11
C THR A 28 0.94 8.47 2.69
N SER A 29 1.01 8.69 4.00
CA SER A 29 2.23 9.02 4.75
C SER A 29 2.79 7.85 5.56
N ASP A 30 2.32 6.63 5.32
CA ASP A 30 2.86 5.46 6.01
C ASP A 30 4.32 5.23 5.60
N LYS A 31 5.12 4.83 6.58
CA LYS A 31 6.52 4.45 6.42
C LYS A 31 6.71 2.98 6.76
N ALA A 32 7.85 2.40 6.37
CA ALA A 32 8.25 1.09 6.85
C ALA A 32 8.31 1.10 8.39
N ASN A 33 7.69 0.12 9.02
CA ASN A 33 7.63 -0.05 10.47
C ASN A 33 8.26 -1.37 10.94
N LEU A 34 8.62 -2.26 10.02
CA LEU A 34 9.25 -3.55 10.29
C LEU A 34 10.19 -3.96 9.14
N GLY A 35 11.21 -4.76 9.48
CA GLY A 35 12.13 -5.38 8.52
C GLY A 35 13.30 -4.47 8.10
N TYR A 36 14.13 -4.94 7.17
CA TYR A 36 15.36 -4.23 6.75
C TYR A 36 15.13 -2.81 6.23
N ALA A 37 13.93 -2.53 5.69
CA ALA A 37 13.56 -1.20 5.21
C ALA A 37 13.47 -0.14 6.32
N THR A 38 13.57 -0.51 7.60
CA THR A 38 13.62 0.43 8.74
C THR A 38 15.03 0.79 9.18
N LEU A 39 16.06 0.10 8.68
CA LEU A 39 17.45 0.33 9.08
C LEU A 39 18.04 1.56 8.37
N SER A 40 19.15 2.08 8.92
CA SER A 40 19.96 3.14 8.30
C SER A 40 19.18 4.37 7.82
N GLY A 41 18.26 4.87 8.66
CA GLY A 41 17.40 6.03 8.36
C GLY A 41 16.00 5.66 7.86
N GLY A 42 15.79 4.40 7.49
CA GLY A 42 14.49 3.84 7.15
C GLY A 42 13.88 4.34 5.84
N THR A 43 12.74 3.77 5.46
CA THR A 43 12.01 4.09 4.23
C THR A 43 10.69 4.79 4.55
N THR A 44 10.58 6.06 4.15
CA THR A 44 9.43 6.94 4.33
C THR A 44 8.69 7.28 3.03
N GLY A 45 9.28 6.95 1.87
CA GLY A 45 8.76 7.28 0.55
C GLY A 45 8.62 8.79 0.36
N GLY A 46 7.45 9.21 -0.14
CA GLY A 46 7.08 10.62 -0.29
C GLY A 46 6.69 11.35 0.99
N GLY A 47 6.66 10.66 2.14
CA GLY A 47 6.35 11.26 3.44
C GLY A 47 5.01 12.00 3.46
N SER A 48 5.04 13.30 3.79
CA SER A 48 3.88 14.19 3.88
C SER A 48 3.64 15.02 2.61
N ALA A 49 4.31 14.71 1.49
CA ALA A 49 4.09 15.42 0.24
C ALA A 49 2.61 15.32 -0.21
N SER A 50 2.11 16.37 -0.83
CA SER A 50 0.74 16.39 -1.38
C SER A 50 0.58 15.30 -2.43
N ALA A 51 -0.51 14.55 -2.33
CA ALA A 51 -0.77 13.42 -3.20
C ALA A 51 -1.27 13.87 -4.58
N VAL A 52 -0.67 13.31 -5.63
CA VAL A 52 -1.12 13.48 -7.03
C VAL A 52 -1.75 12.18 -7.50
N THR A 53 -3.00 12.23 -7.97
CA THR A 53 -3.66 11.05 -8.56
C THR A 53 -3.36 10.96 -10.05
N VAL A 54 -2.97 9.77 -10.51
CA VAL A 54 -2.68 9.48 -11.91
C VAL A 54 -3.60 8.36 -12.43
N THR A 55 -4.03 8.51 -13.67
CA THR A 55 -4.91 7.57 -14.39
C THR A 55 -4.35 7.18 -15.76
N SER A 56 -3.17 7.70 -16.13
CA SER A 56 -2.53 7.43 -17.42
C SER A 56 -1.03 7.19 -17.27
N LEU A 57 -0.44 6.52 -18.26
CA LEU A 57 0.98 6.18 -18.27
C LEU A 57 1.87 7.44 -18.31
N ALA A 58 1.50 8.42 -19.12
CA ALA A 58 2.21 9.69 -19.21
C ALA A 58 2.20 10.44 -17.86
N ALA A 59 1.03 10.48 -17.20
CA ALA A 59 0.90 11.11 -15.88
C ALA A 59 1.72 10.35 -14.82
N LEU A 60 1.72 9.01 -14.85
CA LEU A 60 2.54 8.19 -13.95
C LEU A 60 4.03 8.51 -14.15
N LYS A 61 4.52 8.50 -15.40
CA LYS A 61 5.93 8.79 -15.72
C LYS A 61 6.37 10.16 -15.22
N SER A 62 5.56 11.18 -15.50
CA SER A 62 5.85 12.54 -15.03
C SER A 62 5.89 12.61 -13.50
N ALA A 63 4.88 12.05 -12.83
CA ALA A 63 4.72 12.14 -11.39
C ALA A 63 5.79 11.39 -10.59
N VAL A 64 6.44 10.37 -11.15
CA VAL A 64 7.48 9.58 -10.44
C VAL A 64 8.92 10.00 -10.75
N SER A 65 9.13 10.88 -11.74
CA SER A 65 10.45 11.36 -12.15
C SER A 65 11.11 12.32 -11.13
N GLY A 66 12.44 12.44 -11.12
CA GLY A 66 13.18 13.34 -10.21
C GLY A 66 13.32 12.81 -8.77
N ASN A 67 13.91 13.58 -7.86
CA ASN A 67 14.28 13.09 -6.50
C ASN A 67 13.57 13.80 -5.34
N SER A 68 12.75 14.81 -5.59
CA SER A 68 11.95 15.47 -4.55
C SER A 68 10.92 14.51 -3.95
N ALA A 69 10.44 14.76 -2.73
CA ALA A 69 9.44 13.93 -2.09
C ALA A 69 8.10 13.96 -2.87
N LYS A 70 7.53 12.79 -3.19
CA LYS A 70 6.29 12.68 -3.98
C LYS A 70 5.41 11.54 -3.52
N VAL A 71 4.11 11.81 -3.44
CA VAL A 71 3.08 10.79 -3.24
C VAL A 71 2.24 10.70 -4.52
N VAL A 72 2.29 9.54 -5.17
CA VAL A 72 1.59 9.26 -6.43
C VAL A 72 0.52 8.20 -6.18
N ILE A 73 -0.74 8.56 -6.43
CA ILE A 73 -1.89 7.67 -6.25
C ILE A 73 -2.32 7.12 -7.61
N VAL A 74 -2.18 5.82 -7.82
CA VAL A 74 -2.67 5.16 -9.04
C VAL A 74 -4.14 4.83 -8.89
N SER A 75 -4.96 5.28 -9.83
CA SER A 75 -6.41 5.03 -9.84
C SER A 75 -6.83 4.29 -11.11
N GLY A 76 -7.45 3.12 -10.95
CA GLY A 76 -7.89 2.28 -12.06
C GLY A 76 -6.75 1.53 -12.74
N THR A 77 -6.94 1.20 -14.02
CA THR A 77 -5.96 0.47 -14.82
C THR A 77 -5.17 1.43 -15.70
N ILE A 78 -3.84 1.38 -15.60
CA ILE A 78 -2.92 2.03 -16.52
C ILE A 78 -2.29 0.94 -17.39
N THR A 79 -2.42 1.08 -18.70
CA THR A 79 -1.90 0.12 -19.68
C THR A 79 -0.74 0.73 -20.47
N GLY A 80 0.26 -0.08 -20.80
CA GLY A 80 1.42 0.32 -21.60
C GLY A 80 2.26 -0.87 -22.06
N ASN A 81 3.44 -0.59 -22.60
CA ASN A 81 4.46 -1.57 -22.93
C ASN A 81 5.85 -0.98 -22.69
N GLU A 82 6.12 -0.54 -21.47
CA GLU A 82 7.39 0.08 -21.10
C GLU A 82 7.71 -0.08 -19.61
N VAL A 83 8.96 0.21 -19.24
CA VAL A 83 9.42 0.23 -17.86
C VAL A 83 9.65 1.67 -17.41
N VAL A 84 8.90 2.11 -16.40
CA VAL A 84 8.98 3.46 -15.85
C VAL A 84 10.07 3.53 -14.78
N LYS A 85 11.07 4.42 -14.99
CA LYS A 85 12.10 4.71 -13.99
C LYS A 85 11.52 5.58 -12.88
N VAL A 86 11.64 5.11 -11.64
CA VAL A 86 11.14 5.78 -10.43
C VAL A 86 12.30 6.48 -9.74
N GLY A 87 12.15 7.76 -9.44
CA GLY A 87 13.16 8.51 -8.70
C GLY A 87 13.04 8.38 -7.17
N SER A 88 14.04 8.90 -6.45
CA SER A 88 14.10 8.79 -4.98
C SER A 88 12.92 9.48 -4.28
N ASN A 89 12.70 9.16 -3.01
CA ASN A 89 11.69 9.80 -2.13
C ASN A 89 10.26 9.71 -2.69
N THR A 90 9.90 8.55 -3.24
CA THR A 90 8.63 8.38 -3.95
C THR A 90 7.75 7.32 -3.28
N SER A 91 6.48 7.64 -3.05
CA SER A 91 5.43 6.69 -2.69
C SER A 91 4.49 6.49 -3.88
N ILE A 92 4.45 5.28 -4.47
CA ILE A 92 3.48 4.89 -5.49
C ILE A 92 2.45 3.98 -4.84
N LEU A 93 1.23 4.49 -4.67
CA LEU A 93 0.18 3.86 -3.90
C LEU A 93 -1.05 3.62 -4.78
N GLY A 94 -1.49 2.37 -4.90
CA GLY A 94 -2.71 2.06 -5.61
C GLY A 94 -3.97 2.32 -4.78
N LYS A 95 -5.02 2.86 -5.41
CA LYS A 95 -6.40 2.73 -4.91
C LYS A 95 -6.88 1.28 -5.03
N SER A 96 -8.06 0.98 -4.47
CA SER A 96 -8.70 -0.33 -4.66
C SER A 96 -8.78 -0.69 -6.16
N GLY A 97 -8.27 -1.86 -6.53
CA GLY A 97 -8.23 -2.34 -7.91
C GLY A 97 -7.18 -1.71 -8.83
N ALA A 98 -6.29 -0.85 -8.32
CA ALA A 98 -5.25 -0.21 -9.14
C ALA A 98 -4.34 -1.24 -9.82
N THR A 99 -4.24 -1.15 -11.14
CA THR A 99 -3.57 -2.13 -11.98
C THR A 99 -2.63 -1.46 -12.98
N LEU A 100 -1.41 -1.96 -13.08
CA LEU A 100 -0.46 -1.65 -14.15
C LEU A 100 -0.39 -2.88 -15.08
N THR A 101 -0.87 -2.73 -16.31
CA THR A 101 -0.89 -3.81 -17.32
C THR A 101 0.15 -3.49 -18.40
N GLY A 102 1.18 -4.31 -18.54
CA GLY A 102 2.27 -4.09 -19.48
C GLY A 102 3.23 -2.95 -19.08
N VAL A 103 3.09 -2.41 -17.87
CA VAL A 103 3.94 -1.35 -17.35
C VAL A 103 4.79 -1.88 -16.20
N GLY A 104 6.11 -1.83 -16.34
CA GLY A 104 7.07 -2.12 -15.28
C GLY A 104 7.42 -0.86 -14.48
N LEU A 105 7.87 -1.04 -13.24
CA LEU A 105 8.47 0.01 -12.42
C LEU A 105 9.92 -0.39 -12.12
N ARG A 106 10.87 0.50 -12.38
CA ARG A 106 12.30 0.27 -12.09
C ARG A 106 12.81 1.26 -11.06
N VAL A 107 13.32 0.72 -9.96
CA VAL A 107 13.96 1.43 -8.84
C VAL A 107 15.43 1.02 -8.88
N ILE A 108 16.27 1.84 -9.51
CA ILE A 108 17.71 1.59 -9.70
C ILE A 108 18.48 2.84 -9.32
N ASP A 109 19.58 2.67 -8.59
CA ASP A 109 20.46 3.75 -8.11
C ASP A 109 19.72 4.90 -7.40
N VAL A 110 18.65 4.56 -6.68
CA VAL A 110 17.80 5.48 -5.92
C VAL A 110 17.46 4.87 -4.57
N SER A 111 17.03 5.72 -3.63
CA SER A 111 16.67 5.29 -2.28
C SER A 111 15.33 5.87 -1.85
N ASN A 112 14.79 5.34 -0.74
CA ASN A 112 13.57 5.81 -0.12
C ASN A 112 12.33 5.74 -1.04
N VAL A 113 11.97 4.53 -1.49
CA VAL A 113 10.81 4.30 -2.38
C VAL A 113 9.83 3.32 -1.75
N ILE A 114 8.54 3.65 -1.79
CA ILE A 114 7.43 2.77 -1.35
C ILE A 114 6.55 2.48 -2.56
N ILE A 115 6.32 1.20 -2.85
CA ILE A 115 5.35 0.73 -3.86
C ILE A 115 4.36 -0.16 -3.14
N ARG A 116 3.06 0.18 -3.17
CA ARG A 116 2.05 -0.51 -2.36
C ARG A 116 0.69 -0.58 -3.04
N ASN A 117 -0.01 -1.69 -2.80
CA ASN A 117 -1.40 -1.92 -3.22
C ASN A 117 -1.62 -1.82 -4.75
N LEU A 118 -0.69 -2.37 -5.54
CA LEU A 118 -0.77 -2.41 -7.00
C LEU A 118 -0.81 -3.86 -7.50
N LYS A 119 -1.65 -4.12 -8.49
CA LYS A 119 -1.50 -5.30 -9.35
C LYS A 119 -0.60 -4.91 -10.53
N ILE A 120 0.54 -5.58 -10.71
CA ILE A 120 1.41 -5.39 -11.87
C ILE A 120 1.42 -6.70 -12.66
N ASN A 121 1.10 -6.66 -13.95
CA ASN A 121 1.02 -7.87 -14.78
C ASN A 121 1.41 -7.62 -16.24
N LYS A 122 1.71 -8.72 -16.95
CA LYS A 122 1.95 -8.73 -18.41
C LYS A 122 3.06 -7.77 -18.88
N VAL A 123 4.09 -7.55 -18.05
CA VAL A 123 5.23 -6.69 -18.41
C VAL A 123 6.10 -7.44 -19.40
N LEU A 124 6.02 -7.08 -20.67
CA LEU A 124 6.82 -7.66 -21.76
C LEU A 124 8.00 -6.76 -22.15
N ALA A 125 7.99 -5.49 -21.73
CA ALA A 125 9.09 -4.56 -21.97
C ALA A 125 10.34 -4.98 -21.18
N GLY A 126 11.49 -4.98 -21.85
CA GLY A 126 12.78 -5.26 -21.22
C GLY A 126 13.14 -4.19 -20.18
N ALA A 127 13.75 -4.62 -19.07
CA ALA A 127 14.20 -3.74 -18.00
C ALA A 127 15.72 -3.47 -18.04
N ASP A 128 16.44 -4.04 -19.01
CA ASP A 128 17.90 -4.21 -18.97
C ASP A 128 18.69 -3.03 -19.55
N SER A 129 18.28 -1.79 -19.24
CA SER A 129 18.99 -0.55 -19.63
C SER A 129 19.23 0.39 -18.46
#